data_AF-A0A7S0IMR3-F1
#
_entry.id   AF-A0A7S0IMR3-F1
#
_cell.length_a   1.000
_cell.length_b   1.000
_cell.length_c   1.000
_cell.angle_alpha   90.00
_cell.angle_beta   90.00
_cell.angle_gamma   90.00
#
_symmetry.space_group_name_H-M   'P 1'
#
loop_
_entity.id
_entity.type
_entity.pdbx_description
1 polymer ?
#
loop_
_entity_poly.entity_id
_entity_poly.type
_entity_poly.pdbx_seq_one_letter_code
_entity_poly.pdbx_strand_id
1 'polypeptide(L)'
;PPSSAITADPIAVSAASAVALIATSYEMAEEAAQEAGAPARLSTLFISGANHALDSLRNVRAGMEEAAARESARANADAQLCELGQPPWQTLSEQFSILEPELKRRILLIAQNEALFSKEIARQRLRPANVVPGCLPAARAAMEDDGALVELRYRLVPQRLTEEEFWRCYFWHVANTKIELCNDFVTANRARQL
;
A
#
# COMPACT_ATOMS: atom_id res chain seq x y z
N PRO A 1 14.78 -3.51 -27.41
CA PRO A 1 14.57 -2.32 -26.54
C PRO A 1 13.08 -1.99 -26.39
N PRO A 2 12.41 -2.38 -25.29
CA PRO A 2 11.04 -1.96 -25.04
C PRO A 2 11.04 -0.54 -24.48
N SER A 3 10.28 0.33 -25.15
CA SER A 3 10.08 1.73 -24.80
C SER A 3 9.16 1.82 -23.57
N SER A 4 9.69 2.27 -22.44
CA SER A 4 8.92 2.50 -21.21
C SER A 4 8.09 3.77 -21.35
N ALA A 5 6.82 3.61 -21.73
CA ALA A 5 5.85 4.70 -21.67
C ALA A 5 5.48 4.97 -20.21
N ILE A 6 6.01 6.05 -19.65
CA ILE A 6 5.65 6.59 -18.33
C ILE A 6 4.21 7.08 -18.45
N THR A 7 3.26 6.27 -17.96
CA THR A 7 1.86 6.66 -17.84
C THR A 7 1.75 7.51 -16.58
N ALA A 8 1.56 8.82 -16.77
CA ALA A 8 1.38 9.76 -15.66
C ALA A 8 0.11 9.40 -14.85
N ASP A 9 0.26 9.35 -13.53
CA ASP A 9 -0.84 9.03 -12.60
C ASP A 9 -1.98 10.06 -12.74
N PRO A 10 -3.23 9.63 -13.01
CA PRO A 10 -4.37 10.54 -13.22
C PRO A 10 -4.74 11.36 -11.98
N ILE A 11 -4.28 10.95 -10.79
CA ILE A 11 -4.54 11.65 -9.53
C ILE A 11 -3.65 12.90 -9.39
N ALA A 12 -2.40 12.86 -9.88
CA ALA A 12 -1.50 14.02 -9.81
C ALA A 12 -1.96 15.17 -10.73
N VAL A 13 -2.63 14.85 -11.84
CA VAL A 13 -3.20 15.82 -12.78
C VAL A 13 -4.38 16.59 -12.16
N SER A 14 -5.12 15.97 -11.23
CA SER A 14 -6.28 16.59 -10.57
C SER A 14 -5.88 17.68 -9.56
N ALA A 15 -4.82 17.46 -8.79
CA ALA A 15 -4.37 18.44 -7.79
C ALA A 15 -3.74 19.69 -8.43
N ALA A 16 -2.93 19.52 -9.49
CA ALA A 16 -2.34 20.64 -10.21
C ALA A 16 -3.41 21.51 -10.90
N SER A 17 -4.47 20.88 -11.44
CA SER A 17 -5.60 21.58 -12.05
C SER A 17 -6.42 22.37 -11.02
N ALA A 18 -6.63 21.82 -9.81
CA ALA A 18 -7.32 22.51 -8.74
C ALA A 18 -6.54 23.75 -8.25
N VAL A 19 -5.21 23.67 -8.16
CA VAL A 19 -4.36 24.82 -7.79
C VAL A 19 -4.42 25.92 -8.87
N ALA A 20 -4.41 25.53 -10.15
CA ALA A 20 -4.53 26.49 -11.26
C ALA A 20 -5.90 27.19 -11.28
N LEU A 21 -6.99 26.48 -10.98
CA LEU A 21 -8.33 27.05 -10.84
C LEU A 21 -8.45 28.03 -9.67
N ILE A 22 -7.83 27.71 -8.54
CA ILE A 22 -7.80 28.61 -7.38
C ILE A 22 -7.00 29.87 -7.70
N ALA A 23 -5.84 29.73 -8.36
CA ALA A 23 -5.02 30.87 -8.77
C ALA A 23 -5.75 31.80 -9.76
N THR A 24 -6.42 31.24 -10.77
CA THR A 24 -7.22 32.04 -11.72
C THR A 24 -8.44 32.70 -11.07
N SER A 25 -9.09 32.02 -10.11
CA SER A 25 -10.18 32.63 -9.35
C SER A 25 -9.72 33.80 -8.47
N TYR A 26 -8.46 33.79 -8.04
CA TYR A 26 -7.85 34.88 -7.27
C TYR A 26 -7.57 36.10 -8.15
N GLU A 27 -7.01 35.91 -9.33
CA GLU A 27 -6.75 37.00 -10.29
C GLU A 27 -8.05 37.71 -10.71
N MET A 28 -9.12 36.95 -10.97
CA MET A 28 -10.43 37.53 -11.28
C MET A 28 -11.06 38.29 -10.10
N ALA A 29 -10.85 37.82 -8.86
CA ALA A 29 -11.37 38.48 -7.68
C ALA A 29 -10.60 39.76 -7.33
N GLU A 30 -9.30 39.80 -7.62
CA GLU A 30 -8.44 40.97 -7.40
C GLU A 30 -8.80 42.11 -8.37
N GLU A 31 -9.00 41.78 -9.65
CA GLU A 31 -9.39 42.76 -10.67
C GLU A 31 -10.79 43.37 -10.37
N ALA A 32 -11.75 42.54 -9.97
CA ALA A 32 -13.09 42.99 -9.56
C ALA A 32 -13.08 43.85 -8.28
N ALA A 33 -12.20 43.56 -7.33
CA ALA A 33 -12.07 44.35 -6.09
C ALA A 33 -11.42 45.73 -6.34
N GLN A 34 -10.51 45.80 -7.32
CA GLN A 34 -9.84 47.03 -7.73
C GLN A 34 -10.80 47.99 -8.45
N GLU A 35 -11.75 47.45 -9.22
CA GLU A 35 -12.79 48.21 -9.92
C GLU A 35 -13.88 48.74 -8.96
N ALA A 36 -14.15 48.03 -7.85
CA ALA A 36 -15.20 48.37 -6.89
C ALA A 36 -14.81 49.39 -5.81
N GLY A 37 -13.56 49.88 -5.77
CA GLY A 37 -13.11 50.85 -4.75
C GLY A 37 -13.23 50.35 -3.31
N ALA A 38 -13.17 49.03 -3.09
CA ALA A 38 -13.43 48.41 -1.81
C ALA A 38 -12.30 48.73 -0.78
N PRO A 39 -12.64 49.01 0.49
CA PRO A 39 -11.65 49.35 1.50
C PRO A 39 -10.76 48.15 1.84
N ALA A 40 -9.45 48.40 1.96
CA ALA A 40 -8.36 47.43 2.20
C ALA A 40 -8.54 46.45 3.39
N ARG A 41 -9.59 46.60 4.20
CA ARG A 41 -9.90 45.71 5.33
C ARG A 41 -10.48 44.35 4.91
N LEU A 42 -11.12 44.24 3.75
CA LEU A 42 -11.63 42.96 3.26
C LEU A 42 -10.50 42.03 2.78
N SER A 43 -9.40 42.56 2.24
CA SER A 43 -8.27 41.76 1.73
C SER A 43 -7.59 40.93 2.82
N THR A 44 -7.46 41.45 4.04
CA THR A 44 -6.73 40.77 5.12
C THR A 44 -7.40 39.48 5.61
N LEU A 45 -8.74 39.45 5.67
CA LEU A 45 -9.50 38.27 6.09
C LEU A 45 -9.49 37.17 5.02
N PHE A 46 -9.57 37.55 3.75
CA PHE A 46 -9.48 36.59 2.64
C PHE A 46 -8.08 35.98 2.51
N ILE A 47 -7.02 36.78 2.67
CA ILE A 47 -5.62 36.29 2.66
C ILE A 47 -5.37 35.29 3.80
N SER A 48 -5.90 35.56 5.00
CA SER A 48 -5.76 34.64 6.14
C SER A 48 -6.45 33.29 5.89
N GLY A 49 -7.63 33.29 5.26
CA GLY A 49 -8.34 32.06 4.90
C GLY A 49 -7.61 31.26 3.82
N ALA A 50 -7.07 31.95 2.81
CA ALA A 50 -6.29 31.32 1.73
C ALA A 50 -5.01 30.65 2.26
N ASN A 51 -4.29 31.31 3.18
CA ASN A 51 -3.09 30.73 3.79
C ASN A 51 -3.40 29.47 4.61
N HIS A 52 -4.48 29.46 5.41
CA HIS A 52 -4.88 28.28 6.16
C HIS A 52 -5.28 27.10 5.25
N ALA A 53 -5.94 27.39 4.13
CA ALA A 53 -6.28 26.37 3.13
C ALA A 53 -5.02 25.80 2.45
N LEU A 54 -4.07 26.66 2.08
CA LEU A 54 -2.78 26.24 1.50
C LEU A 54 -1.96 25.39 2.47
N ASP A 55 -1.91 25.76 3.75
CA ASP A 55 -1.20 24.98 4.77
C ASP A 55 -1.89 23.62 5.03
N SER A 56 -3.22 23.58 5.01
CA SER A 56 -3.97 22.32 5.09
C SER A 56 -3.65 21.40 3.91
N LEU A 57 -3.60 21.94 2.68
CA LEU A 57 -3.22 21.15 1.49
C LEU A 57 -1.77 20.68 1.53
N ARG A 58 -0.84 21.50 2.03
CA ARG A 58 0.56 21.11 2.25
C ARG A 58 0.69 19.97 3.25
N ASN A 59 -0.05 20.03 4.36
CA ASN A 59 -0.06 18.97 5.36
C ASN A 59 -0.62 17.65 4.82
N VAL A 60 -1.71 17.71 4.04
CA VAL A 60 -2.28 16.52 3.38
C VAL A 60 -1.27 15.94 2.39
N ARG A 61 -0.64 16.77 1.57
CA ARG A 61 0.39 16.32 0.60
C ARG A 61 1.58 15.68 1.31
N ALA A 62 2.11 16.29 2.37
CA ALA A 62 3.20 15.72 3.15
C ALA A 62 2.82 14.36 3.74
N GLY A 63 1.60 14.22 4.26
CA GLY A 63 1.08 12.94 4.74
C GLY A 63 0.96 11.88 3.65
N MET A 64 0.54 12.27 2.43
CA MET A 64 0.48 11.35 1.28
C MET A 64 1.86 10.91 0.81
N GLU A 65 2.82 11.83 0.73
CA GLU A 65 4.21 11.53 0.34
C GLU A 65 4.87 10.60 1.36
N GLU A 66 4.64 10.83 2.66
CA GLU A 66 5.16 9.96 3.73
C GLU A 66 4.50 8.57 3.71
N ALA A 67 3.19 8.49 3.45
CA ALA A 67 2.49 7.21 3.28
C ALA A 67 3.03 6.44 2.08
N ALA A 68 3.26 7.11 0.95
CA ALA A 68 3.83 6.50 -0.25
C ALA A 68 5.28 6.02 -0.01
N ALA A 69 6.09 6.80 0.70
CA ALA A 69 7.46 6.41 1.06
C ALA A 69 7.49 5.18 1.98
N ARG A 70 6.63 5.14 3.00
CA ARG A 70 6.48 3.96 3.88
C ARG A 70 6.05 2.72 3.10
N GLU A 71 5.11 2.88 2.17
CA GLU A 71 4.64 1.79 1.33
C GLU A 71 5.75 1.28 0.41
N SER A 72 6.52 2.17 -0.21
CA SER A 72 7.68 1.79 -1.03
C SER A 72 8.74 1.06 -0.21
N ALA A 73 9.01 1.50 1.02
CA ALA A 73 9.98 0.84 1.90
C ALA A 73 9.54 -0.59 2.28
N ARG A 74 8.23 -0.78 2.54
CA ARG A 74 7.64 -2.10 2.79
C ARG A 74 7.76 -3.02 1.58
N ALA A 75 7.38 -2.52 0.41
CA ALA A 75 7.48 -3.28 -0.84
C ALA A 75 8.93 -3.71 -1.13
N ASN A 76 9.90 -2.84 -0.86
CA ASN A 76 11.32 -3.16 -1.01
C ASN A 76 11.78 -4.22 0.01
N ALA A 77 11.34 -4.15 1.27
CA ALA A 77 11.68 -5.14 2.28
C ALA A 77 11.10 -6.53 1.95
N ASP A 78 9.84 -6.59 1.50
CA ASP A 78 9.22 -7.85 1.06
C ASP A 78 9.91 -8.42 -0.20
N ALA A 79 10.32 -7.55 -1.14
CA ALA A 79 11.11 -7.98 -2.30
C ALA A 79 12.46 -8.58 -1.88
N GLN A 80 13.16 -7.97 -0.91
CA GLN A 80 14.42 -8.51 -0.37
C GLN A 80 14.23 -9.88 0.29
N LEU A 81 13.17 -10.07 1.08
CA LEU A 81 12.84 -11.38 1.66
C LEU A 81 12.61 -12.43 0.58
N CYS A 82 11.91 -12.05 -0.48
CA CYS A 82 11.67 -12.92 -1.62
C CYS A 82 12.98 -13.29 -2.33
N GLU A 83 13.89 -12.34 -2.52
CA GLU A 83 15.21 -12.59 -3.12
C GLU A 83 16.09 -13.51 -2.26
N LEU A 84 16.03 -13.40 -0.93
CA LEU A 84 16.77 -14.24 0.00
C LEU A 84 16.24 -15.68 0.09
N GLY A 85 15.05 -15.95 -0.47
CA GLY A 85 14.41 -17.26 -0.37
C GLY A 85 14.06 -17.64 1.07
N GLN A 86 13.81 -16.64 1.91
CA GLN A 86 13.31 -16.89 3.26
C GLN A 86 11.81 -17.16 3.22
N PRO A 87 11.30 -18.03 4.11
CA PRO A 87 9.87 -18.25 4.19
C PRO A 87 9.14 -16.96 4.62
N PRO A 88 7.87 -16.78 4.22
CA PRO A 88 7.17 -15.51 4.34
C PRO A 88 6.88 -15.05 5.78
N TRP A 89 6.98 -15.95 6.77
CA TRP A 89 6.82 -15.64 8.19
C TRP A 89 8.11 -15.17 8.87
N GLN A 90 9.27 -15.25 8.22
CA GLN A 90 10.50 -14.66 8.76
C GLN A 90 10.49 -13.13 8.58
N THR A 91 11.04 -12.44 9.56
CA THR A 91 11.15 -10.98 9.59
C THR A 91 12.62 -10.58 9.52
N LEU A 92 12.93 -9.52 8.74
CA LEU A 92 14.30 -9.00 8.64
C LEU A 92 14.76 -8.22 9.88
N SER A 93 13.84 -7.89 10.78
CA SER A 93 14.09 -7.01 11.92
C SER A 93 14.01 -7.77 13.22
N GLU A 94 15.06 -7.66 14.04
CA GLU A 94 15.13 -8.27 15.38
C GLU A 94 13.94 -7.86 16.26
N GLN A 95 13.40 -6.65 16.07
CA GLN A 95 12.28 -6.12 16.87
C GLN A 95 10.97 -6.89 16.63
N PHE A 96 10.79 -7.46 15.44
CA PHE A 96 9.59 -8.21 15.06
C PHE A 96 9.78 -9.73 15.16
N SER A 97 10.98 -10.20 15.52
CA SER A 97 11.28 -11.63 15.69
C SER A 97 10.37 -12.30 16.73
N ILE A 98 9.93 -11.57 17.76
CA ILE A 98 8.99 -12.04 18.78
C ILE A 98 7.61 -12.41 18.20
N LEU A 99 7.24 -11.84 17.05
CA LEU A 99 5.96 -12.09 16.39
C LEU A 99 6.02 -13.27 15.40
N GLU A 100 7.21 -13.76 15.04
CA GLU A 100 7.38 -14.82 14.04
C GLU A 100 6.64 -16.12 14.35
N PRO A 101 6.61 -16.64 15.60
CA PRO A 101 5.87 -17.86 15.89
C PRO A 101 4.37 -17.72 15.62
N GLU A 102 3.79 -16.58 15.99
CA GLU A 102 2.38 -16.28 15.77
C GLU A 102 2.09 -16.00 14.28
N LEU A 103 2.98 -15.28 13.61
CA LEU A 103 2.89 -15.04 12.17
C LEU A 103 2.94 -16.34 11.38
N LYS A 104 3.89 -17.24 11.69
CA LYS A 104 3.98 -18.58 11.10
C LYS A 104 2.69 -19.34 11.31
N ARG A 105 2.18 -19.38 12.56
CA ARG A 105 0.92 -20.06 12.88
C ARG A 105 -0.24 -19.55 12.03
N ARG A 106 -0.41 -18.22 11.89
CA ARG A 106 -1.50 -17.63 11.09
C ARG A 106 -1.32 -17.91 9.59
N ILE A 107 -0.09 -17.81 9.06
CA ILE A 107 0.19 -18.08 7.63
C ILE A 107 -0.07 -19.54 7.27
N LEU A 108 0.30 -20.50 8.13
CA LEU A 108 0.03 -21.93 7.90
C LEU A 108 -1.49 -22.25 7.84
N LEU A 109 -2.34 -21.43 8.47
CA LEU A 109 -3.80 -21.59 8.37
C LEU A 109 -4.34 -21.19 6.99
N ILE A 110 -3.62 -20.39 6.21
CA ILE A 110 -4.03 -19.98 4.86
C ILE A 110 -4.18 -21.23 3.97
N ALA A 111 -3.20 -22.13 4.00
CA ALA A 111 -3.20 -23.36 3.21
C ALA A 111 -4.31 -24.35 3.61
N GLN A 112 -4.87 -24.21 4.81
CA GLN A 112 -5.96 -25.07 5.28
C GLN A 112 -7.33 -24.59 4.81
N ASN A 113 -7.42 -23.37 4.28
CA ASN A 113 -8.68 -22.78 3.84
C ASN A 113 -8.71 -22.56 2.33
N GLU A 114 -9.15 -23.59 1.60
CA GLU A 114 -9.26 -23.57 0.13
C GLU A 114 -10.15 -22.44 -0.40
N ALA A 115 -11.12 -21.94 0.38
CA ALA A 115 -12.01 -20.85 -0.03
C ALA A 115 -11.28 -19.50 -0.22
N LEU A 116 -10.08 -19.36 0.34
CA LEU A 116 -9.22 -18.20 0.17
C LEU A 116 -8.59 -18.10 -1.22
N PHE A 117 -8.68 -19.17 -2.02
CA PHE A 117 -8.05 -19.28 -3.33
C PHE A 117 -9.10 -19.21 -4.44
N SER A 118 -9.38 -17.99 -4.91
CA SER A 118 -10.33 -17.73 -5.98
C SER A 118 -9.75 -16.87 -7.10
N LYS A 119 -10.31 -16.99 -8.31
CA LYS A 119 -9.89 -16.15 -9.45
C LYS A 119 -10.20 -14.68 -9.21
N GLU A 120 -11.26 -14.40 -8.47
CA GLU A 120 -11.66 -13.05 -8.10
C GLU A 120 -10.55 -12.38 -7.28
N ILE A 121 -10.03 -13.07 -6.25
CA ILE A 121 -8.93 -12.56 -5.42
C ILE A 121 -7.65 -12.41 -6.27
N ALA A 122 -7.29 -13.41 -7.08
CA ALA A 122 -6.10 -13.37 -7.93
C ALA A 122 -6.09 -12.22 -8.97
N ARG A 123 -7.29 -11.77 -9.38
CA ARG A 123 -7.49 -10.70 -10.36
C ARG A 123 -7.67 -9.32 -9.76
N GLN A 124 -7.98 -9.24 -8.46
CA GLN A 124 -7.94 -7.94 -7.80
C GLN A 124 -6.54 -7.37 -8.04
N ARG A 125 -6.48 -6.08 -8.46
CA ARG A 125 -5.21 -5.37 -8.74
C ARG A 125 -4.48 -5.05 -7.44
N LEU A 126 -4.30 -6.08 -6.62
CA LEU A 126 -3.66 -6.00 -5.33
C LEU A 126 -2.18 -6.18 -5.57
N ARG A 127 -1.43 -5.23 -5.01
CA ARG A 127 0.02 -5.18 -5.13
C ARG A 127 0.62 -6.41 -4.42
N PRO A 128 1.77 -6.90 -4.90
CA PRO A 128 2.56 -6.36 -6.01
C PRO A 128 2.08 -6.83 -7.40
N ALA A 129 2.12 -5.94 -8.40
CA ALA A 129 1.63 -6.22 -9.76
C ALA A 129 2.37 -7.38 -10.45
N ASN A 130 3.60 -7.70 -10.01
CA ASN A 130 4.43 -8.79 -10.50
C ASN A 130 4.87 -9.67 -9.32
N VAL A 131 3.98 -10.53 -8.81
CA VAL A 131 4.31 -11.51 -7.77
C VAL A 131 5.36 -12.49 -8.30
N VAL A 132 5.25 -12.92 -9.56
CA VAL A 132 6.19 -13.85 -10.23
C VAL A 132 7.05 -13.05 -11.22
N PRO A 133 8.39 -13.23 -11.30
CA PRO A 133 9.22 -14.31 -10.73
C PRO A 133 9.82 -14.05 -9.34
N GLY A 134 9.69 -12.84 -8.79
CA GLY A 134 10.41 -12.45 -7.57
C GLY A 134 10.10 -13.30 -6.34
N CYS A 135 8.83 -13.72 -6.16
CA CYS A 135 8.41 -14.47 -4.96
C CYS A 135 8.75 -15.96 -4.96
N LEU A 136 9.25 -16.51 -6.08
CA LEU A 136 9.44 -17.97 -6.22
C LEU A 136 10.39 -18.58 -5.19
N PRO A 137 11.50 -17.94 -4.79
CA PRO A 137 12.37 -18.49 -3.74
C PRO A 137 11.64 -18.56 -2.39
N ALA A 138 10.92 -17.51 -1.99
CA ALA A 138 10.11 -17.53 -0.78
C ALA A 138 8.97 -18.55 -0.83
N ALA A 139 8.32 -18.71 -2.00
CA ALA A 139 7.30 -19.72 -2.22
C ALA A 139 7.86 -21.14 -2.04
N ARG A 140 9.09 -21.39 -2.52
CA ARG A 140 9.78 -22.66 -2.33
C ARG A 140 10.05 -22.93 -0.85
N ALA A 141 10.61 -21.96 -0.13
CA ALA A 141 10.85 -22.08 1.30
C ALA A 141 9.56 -22.31 2.09
N ALA A 142 8.46 -21.66 1.69
CA ALA A 142 7.14 -21.91 2.29
C ALA A 142 6.68 -23.36 2.08
N MET A 143 6.85 -23.91 0.87
CA MET A 143 6.46 -25.29 0.55
C MET A 143 7.32 -26.36 1.23
N GLU A 144 8.59 -26.07 1.50
CA GLU A 144 9.48 -26.98 2.24
C GLU A 144 9.01 -27.18 3.69
N ASP A 145 8.46 -26.11 4.29
CA ASP A 145 7.97 -26.10 5.67
C ASP A 145 6.47 -26.44 5.82
N ASP A 146 5.67 -26.25 4.75
CA ASP A 146 4.21 -26.42 4.76
C ASP A 146 3.74 -27.46 3.72
N GLY A 147 3.61 -28.71 4.17
CA GLY A 147 3.09 -29.79 3.33
C GLY A 147 1.64 -29.59 2.89
N ALA A 148 0.80 -28.91 3.70
CA ALA A 148 -0.58 -28.64 3.34
C ALA A 148 -0.67 -27.65 2.16
N LEU A 149 0.25 -26.69 2.08
CA LEU A 149 0.37 -25.77 0.95
C LEU A 149 0.71 -26.51 -0.34
N VAL A 150 1.59 -27.52 -0.28
CA VAL A 150 1.95 -28.35 -1.45
C VAL A 150 0.75 -29.17 -1.93
N GLU A 151 0.04 -29.82 -1.02
CA GLU A 151 -1.17 -30.59 -1.35
C GLU A 151 -2.26 -29.71 -1.95
N LEU A 152 -2.48 -28.53 -1.37
CA LEU A 152 -3.44 -27.55 -1.87
C LEU A 152 -3.06 -27.07 -3.27
N ARG A 153 -1.78 -26.74 -3.48
CA ARG A 153 -1.26 -26.31 -4.79
C ARG A 153 -1.48 -27.39 -5.85
N TYR A 154 -1.15 -28.65 -5.55
CA TYR A 154 -1.35 -29.77 -6.47
C TYR A 154 -2.82 -29.99 -6.84
N ARG A 155 -3.74 -29.74 -5.89
CA ARG A 155 -5.18 -29.85 -6.13
C ARG A 155 -5.72 -28.70 -6.99
N LEU A 156 -5.28 -27.47 -6.71
CA LEU A 156 -5.82 -26.27 -7.35
C LEU A 156 -5.15 -25.92 -8.68
N VAL A 157 -3.89 -26.28 -8.90
CA VAL A 157 -3.10 -25.91 -10.09
C VAL A 157 -2.79 -27.14 -10.93
N PRO A 158 -3.07 -27.16 -12.25
CA PRO A 158 -3.66 -26.10 -13.07
C PRO A 158 -5.21 -26.14 -13.14
N GLN A 159 -5.88 -26.97 -12.33
CA GLN A 159 -7.30 -27.30 -12.53
C GLN A 159 -8.24 -26.09 -12.33
N ARG A 160 -8.02 -25.30 -11.27
CA ARG A 160 -8.87 -24.17 -10.88
C ARG A 160 -8.17 -22.83 -11.06
N LEU A 161 -6.86 -22.77 -10.80
CA LEU A 161 -6.04 -21.56 -10.89
C LEU A 161 -4.79 -21.84 -11.72
N THR A 162 -4.25 -20.80 -12.35
CA THR A 162 -2.88 -20.86 -12.86
C THR A 162 -1.89 -20.81 -11.70
N GLU A 163 -0.65 -21.22 -11.94
CA GLU A 163 0.44 -21.13 -10.97
C GLU A 163 0.59 -19.69 -10.43
N GLU A 164 0.55 -18.70 -11.33
CA GLU A 164 0.66 -17.30 -10.96
C GLU A 164 -0.55 -16.81 -10.13
N GLU A 165 -1.77 -17.19 -10.52
CA GLU A 165 -2.99 -16.86 -9.77
C GLU A 165 -2.95 -17.44 -8.35
N PHE A 166 -2.48 -18.68 -8.20
CA PHE A 166 -2.32 -19.34 -6.90
C PHE A 166 -1.36 -18.55 -6.00
N TRP A 167 -0.18 -18.20 -6.50
CA TRP A 167 0.80 -17.45 -5.70
C TRP A 167 0.35 -16.03 -5.39
N ARG A 168 -0.37 -15.35 -6.29
CA ARG A 168 -0.98 -14.05 -6.01
C ARG A 168 -1.97 -14.13 -4.85
N CYS A 169 -2.86 -15.12 -4.85
CA CYS A 169 -3.78 -15.34 -3.72
C CYS A 169 -3.00 -15.59 -2.42
N TYR A 170 -2.05 -16.53 -2.43
CA TYR A 170 -1.28 -16.89 -1.24
C TYR A 170 -0.55 -15.68 -0.63
N PHE A 171 0.25 -14.97 -1.43
CA PHE A 171 1.04 -13.85 -0.93
C PHE A 171 0.18 -12.64 -0.55
N TRP A 172 -0.99 -12.48 -1.16
CA TRP A 172 -1.95 -11.48 -0.73
C TRP A 172 -2.45 -11.74 0.70
N HIS A 173 -2.87 -12.97 1.00
CA HIS A 173 -3.30 -13.34 2.35
C HIS A 173 -2.16 -13.26 3.36
N VAL A 174 -0.94 -13.63 2.98
CA VAL A 174 0.27 -13.45 3.79
C VAL A 174 0.47 -11.97 4.14
N ALA A 175 0.41 -11.07 3.15
CA ALA A 175 0.59 -9.64 3.37
C ALA A 175 -0.47 -9.06 4.33
N ASN A 176 -1.74 -9.43 4.16
CA ASN A 176 -2.80 -9.02 5.09
C ASN A 176 -2.57 -9.56 6.50
N THR A 177 -2.17 -10.82 6.61
CA THR A 177 -1.85 -11.44 7.92
C THR A 177 -0.75 -10.67 8.63
N LYS A 178 0.30 -10.24 7.91
CA LYS A 178 1.37 -9.38 8.47
C LYS A 178 0.81 -8.02 8.94
N ILE A 179 -0.04 -7.38 8.14
CA ILE A 179 -0.65 -6.08 8.48
C ILE A 179 -1.53 -6.20 9.74
N GLU A 180 -2.39 -7.20 9.79
CA GLU A 180 -3.28 -7.47 10.92
C GLU A 180 -2.48 -7.68 12.20
N LEU A 181 -1.43 -8.51 12.16
CA LEU A 181 -0.59 -8.79 13.31
C LEU A 181 0.16 -7.54 13.81
N CYS A 182 0.64 -6.70 12.89
CA CYS A 182 1.24 -5.41 13.24
C CYS A 182 0.23 -4.49 13.94
N ASN A 183 -1.02 -4.44 13.45
CA ASN A 183 -2.08 -3.63 14.06
C ASN A 183 -2.46 -4.15 15.46
N ASP A 184 -2.55 -5.47 15.65
CA ASP A 184 -2.79 -6.12 16.94
C ASP A 184 -1.69 -5.70 17.95
N PHE A 185 -0.42 -5.77 17.53
CA PHE A 185 0.73 -5.39 18.35
C PHE A 185 0.71 -3.92 18.75
N VAL A 186 0.46 -3.00 17.80
CA VAL A 186 0.36 -1.56 18.07
C VAL A 186 -0.78 -1.27 19.05
N THR A 187 -1.93 -1.92 18.87
CA THR A 187 -3.11 -1.76 19.73
C THR A 187 -2.83 -2.26 21.15
N ALA A 188 -2.22 -3.43 21.29
CA ALA A 188 -1.84 -4.00 22.58
C ALA A 188 -0.82 -3.12 23.32
N ASN A 189 0.15 -2.54 22.62
CA ASN A 189 1.14 -1.64 23.22
C ASN A 189 0.52 -0.33 23.70
N ARG A 190 -0.42 0.25 22.94
CA ARG A 190 -1.16 1.44 23.39
C ARG A 190 -1.97 1.16 24.66
N ALA A 191 -2.62 -0.01 24.73
CA ALA A 191 -3.42 -0.38 25.90
C ALA A 191 -2.57 -0.56 27.18
N ARG A 192 -1.28 -0.90 27.06
CA ARG A 192 -0.35 -1.02 28.21
C ARG A 192 0.18 0.32 28.73
N GLN A 193 0.04 1.40 27.96
CA GLN A 193 0.55 2.72 28.32
C GLN A 193 -0.49 3.58 29.08
N LEU A 194 -1.73 3.09 29.20
CA LEU A 194 -2.83 3.70 29.94
C LEU A 194 -2.93 3.07 31.33
#